data_AF-A0A1B6F8A5-F1
#
_entry.id   AF-A0A1B6F8A5-F1
#
_cell.length_a   1.000
_cell.length_b   1.000
_cell.length_c   1.000
_cell.angle_alpha   90.00
_cell.angle_beta   90.00
_cell.angle_gamma   90.00
#
_symmetry.space_group_name_H-M   'P 1'
#
loop_
_entity.id
_entity.type
_entity.pdbx_description
1 polymer ?
#
loop_
_entity_poly.entity_id
_entity_poly.type
_entity_poly.pdbx_seq_one_letter_code
_entity_poly.pdbx_strand_id
1 'polypeptide(L)'
;LDEPGNLLAQFCNSSTPESLTTHGSAAYIIFHSDSSRLQGSGFHIIYTLVDGCGGVLTAPTGDISPPIGTDEHYLDDQDCEWRIQLPLGDKIMITFNKFELEDITPCDDFLEVRDGGSGTSPMVGQWCGSNLPPDF
;
A
#
# COMPACT_ATOMS: atom_id res chain seq x y z
N LEU A 1 -15.62 1.98 -17.14
CA LEU A 1 -16.23 2.94 -16.19
C LEU A 1 -15.52 2.63 -14.89
N ASP A 2 -14.54 3.46 -14.53
CA ASP A 2 -13.66 3.16 -13.39
C ASP A 2 -14.49 3.25 -12.10
N GLU A 3 -14.40 2.19 -11.30
CA GLU A 3 -14.95 2.16 -9.94
C GLU A 3 -14.29 3.29 -9.13
N PRO A 4 -15.05 4.09 -8.35
CA PRO A 4 -14.46 5.13 -7.54
C PRO A 4 -13.47 4.50 -6.56
N GLY A 5 -12.19 4.82 -6.73
CA GLY A 5 -11.14 4.45 -5.78
C GLY A 5 -11.51 4.91 -4.36
N ASN A 6 -10.92 4.27 -3.35
CA ASN A 6 -11.21 4.58 -1.96
C ASN A 6 -10.95 6.07 -1.66
N LEU A 7 -11.86 6.73 -0.93
CA LEU A 7 -11.71 8.14 -0.58
C LEU A 7 -10.61 8.30 0.47
N LEU A 8 -9.48 8.92 0.09
CA LEU A 8 -8.37 9.16 1.01
C LEU A 8 -8.69 10.23 2.06
N ALA A 9 -9.23 11.38 1.63
CA ALA A 9 -9.62 12.46 2.54
C ALA A 9 -10.56 13.47 1.86
N GLN A 10 -11.27 14.25 2.67
CA GLN A 10 -12.05 15.42 2.23
C GLN A 10 -11.75 16.63 3.12
N PHE A 11 -11.39 17.76 2.51
CA PHE A 11 -11.03 18.99 3.22
C PHE A 11 -11.93 20.16 2.79
N CYS A 12 -12.31 21.01 3.74
CA CYS A 12 -13.16 22.18 3.49
C CYS A 12 -12.85 23.40 4.38
N ASN A 13 -11.75 23.37 5.14
CA ASN A 13 -11.39 24.43 6.08
C ASN A 13 -10.14 25.20 5.59
N SER A 14 -9.73 26.21 6.37
CA SER A 14 -8.56 27.05 6.06
C SER A 14 -7.26 26.57 6.71
N SER A 15 -7.25 25.43 7.41
CA SER A 15 -6.03 24.87 7.98
C SER A 15 -5.29 24.08 6.92
N THR A 16 -3.97 24.19 6.89
CA THR A 16 -3.12 23.33 6.06
C THR A 16 -3.29 21.87 6.53
N PRO A 17 -3.77 20.96 5.68
CA PRO A 17 -3.88 19.55 6.05
C PRO A 17 -2.51 18.88 6.13
N GLU A 18 -2.44 17.74 6.83
CA GLU A 18 -1.27 16.86 6.79
C GLU A 18 -1.08 16.25 5.39
N SER A 19 0.15 15.82 5.10
CA SER A 19 0.49 15.15 3.85
C SER A 19 -0.28 13.84 3.70
N LEU A 20 -0.69 13.52 2.48
CA LEU A 20 -1.39 12.27 2.15
C LEU A 20 -0.53 11.41 1.23
N THR A 21 -0.50 10.11 1.51
CA THR A 21 0.14 9.09 0.66
C THR A 21 -0.94 8.26 -0.02
N THR A 22 -0.76 7.98 -1.31
CA THR A 22 -1.65 7.09 -2.06
C THR A 22 -1.21 5.64 -1.88
N HIS A 23 -2.16 4.71 -1.76
CA HIS A 23 -1.85 3.26 -1.73
C HIS A 23 -1.33 2.72 -3.08
N GLY A 24 -1.29 3.54 -4.13
CA GLY A 24 -0.86 3.12 -5.46
C GLY A 24 -0.31 4.27 -6.28
N SER A 25 -0.01 4.01 -7.55
CA SER A 25 0.65 4.95 -8.46
C SER A 25 -0.28 6.01 -9.07
N ALA A 26 -1.55 6.07 -8.66
CA ALA A 26 -2.55 6.97 -9.21
C ALA A 26 -3.42 7.60 -8.10
N ALA A 27 -3.75 8.88 -8.29
CA ALA A 27 -4.70 9.62 -7.47
C ALA A 27 -5.70 10.36 -8.37
N TYR A 28 -6.94 10.51 -7.90
CA TYR A 28 -7.94 11.37 -8.54
C TYR A 28 -8.36 12.47 -7.57
N ILE A 29 -8.23 13.73 -8.00
CA ILE A 29 -8.52 14.91 -7.16
C ILE A 29 -9.78 15.59 -7.71
N ILE A 30 -10.76 15.83 -6.84
CA ILE A 30 -12.01 16.53 -7.18
C ILE A 30 -12.13 17.80 -6.33
N PHE A 31 -12.24 18.95 -6.99
CA PHE A 31 -12.61 20.21 -6.36
C PHE A 31 -14.08 20.53 -6.66
N HIS A 32 -14.84 20.88 -5.64
CA HIS A 32 -16.24 21.27 -5.76
C HIS A 32 -16.47 22.64 -5.11
N SER A 33 -17.11 23.56 -5.82
CA SER A 33 -17.50 24.89 -5.34
C SER A 33 -18.97 25.17 -5.63
N ASP A 34 -19.60 26.01 -4.81
CA ASP A 34 -20.96 26.48 -5.05
C ASP A 34 -20.99 27.83 -5.80
N SER A 35 -22.19 28.38 -6.01
CA SER A 35 -22.38 29.67 -6.69
C SER A 35 -22.34 30.88 -5.73
N SER A 36 -21.83 30.72 -4.50
CA SER A 36 -21.81 31.81 -3.52
C SER A 36 -20.76 32.88 -3.87
N ARG A 37 -20.91 34.09 -3.30
CA ARG A 37 -19.92 35.18 -3.41
C ARG A 37 -18.86 35.16 -2.30
N LEU A 38 -18.85 34.11 -1.48
CA LEU A 38 -17.93 33.95 -0.37
C LEU A 38 -16.84 32.97 -0.82
N GLN A 39 -15.84 33.47 -1.55
CA GLN A 39 -14.72 32.65 -2.02
C GLN A 39 -13.49 32.78 -1.13
N GLY A 40 -12.72 31.70 -1.02
CA GLY A 40 -11.39 31.70 -0.41
C GLY A 40 -10.27 31.71 -1.47
N SER A 41 -9.02 31.74 -1.01
CA SER A 41 -7.83 31.78 -1.88
C SER A 41 -7.55 30.48 -2.64
N GLY A 42 -8.31 29.41 -2.40
CA GLY A 42 -8.10 28.10 -3.03
C GLY A 42 -7.04 27.26 -2.32
N PHE A 43 -6.38 26.38 -3.06
CA PHE A 43 -5.37 25.45 -2.56
C PHE A 43 -4.17 25.36 -3.50
N HIS A 44 -3.03 24.94 -2.96
CA HIS A 44 -1.83 24.59 -3.71
C HIS A 44 -1.38 23.21 -3.26
N ILE A 45 -1.15 22.29 -4.21
CA ILE A 45 -0.69 20.93 -3.93
C ILE A 45 0.67 20.77 -4.60
N ILE A 46 1.62 20.23 -3.84
CA ILE A 46 2.88 19.70 -4.35
C ILE A 46 2.77 18.19 -4.19
N TYR A 47 3.08 17.44 -5.25
CA TYR A 47 3.19 15.99 -5.18
C TYR A 47 4.65 15.60 -5.44
N THR A 48 5.08 14.58 -4.71
CA THR A 48 6.36 13.91 -4.93
C THR A 48 6.10 12.43 -4.98
N LEU A 49 6.92 11.70 -5.73
CA LEU A 49 7.00 10.27 -5.54
C LEU A 49 7.54 10.06 -4.12
N VAL A 50 6.72 9.46 -3.27
CA VAL A 50 7.25 8.68 -2.15
C VAL A 50 7.75 7.40 -2.81
N ASP A 51 8.97 6.94 -2.52
CA ASP A 51 9.56 5.74 -3.15
C ASP A 51 8.60 4.56 -3.00
N GLY A 52 7.77 4.33 -4.02
CA GLY A 52 6.66 3.39 -3.94
C GLY A 52 7.19 1.97 -4.10
N CYS A 53 6.91 1.13 -3.12
CA CYS A 53 7.12 -0.31 -3.19
C CYS A 53 5.81 -1.03 -3.51
N GLY A 54 5.91 -2.24 -4.07
CA GLY A 54 4.73 -3.01 -4.45
C GLY A 54 4.49 -3.11 -5.96
N GLY A 55 3.25 -3.40 -6.33
CA GLY A 55 2.77 -3.45 -7.71
C GLY A 55 2.09 -4.77 -8.10
N VAL A 56 1.66 -4.85 -9.37
CA VAL A 56 1.01 -6.05 -9.92
C VAL A 56 2.05 -6.95 -10.57
N LEU A 57 2.12 -8.21 -10.12
CA LEU A 57 3.02 -9.23 -10.62
C LEU A 57 2.24 -10.22 -11.48
N THR A 58 2.60 -10.31 -12.77
CA THR A 58 1.91 -11.18 -13.74
C THR A 58 2.80 -12.29 -14.28
N ALA A 59 4.07 -12.33 -13.88
CA ALA A 59 4.97 -13.40 -14.25
C ALA A 59 4.58 -14.71 -13.52
N PRO A 60 4.79 -15.89 -14.15
CA PRO A 60 4.47 -17.18 -13.54
C PRO A 60 5.32 -17.49 -12.30
N THR A 61 6.47 -16.83 -12.17
CA THR A 61 7.40 -16.94 -11.03
C THR A 61 8.06 -15.58 -10.81
N GLY A 62 8.43 -15.28 -9.56
CA GLY A 62 9.19 -14.09 -9.22
C GLY A 62 9.47 -14.03 -7.72
N ASP A 63 10.31 -13.07 -7.33
CA ASP A 63 10.68 -12.82 -5.94
C ASP A 63 10.10 -11.48 -5.48
N ILE A 64 9.70 -11.41 -4.21
CA ILE A 64 9.17 -10.21 -3.56
C ILE A 64 10.08 -9.86 -2.40
N SER A 65 10.44 -8.59 -2.26
CA SER A 65 11.19 -8.05 -1.14
C SER A 65 10.83 -6.58 -0.92
N PRO A 66 10.82 -6.08 0.33
CA PRO A 66 10.67 -4.66 0.60
C PRO A 66 11.88 -3.87 0.04
N PRO A 67 11.77 -2.55 -0.12
CA PRO A 67 12.93 -1.70 -0.36
C PRO A 67 13.98 -1.87 0.74
N ILE A 68 15.23 -2.06 0.33
CA ILE A 68 16.37 -2.24 1.24
C ILE A 68 17.29 -1.01 1.15
N GLY A 69 17.68 -0.48 2.31
CA GLY A 69 18.64 0.60 2.46
C GLY A 69 20.08 0.18 2.17
N THR A 70 21.00 1.14 2.22
CA THR A 70 22.44 0.87 2.01
C THR A 70 23.09 0.07 3.14
N ASP A 71 22.40 -0.06 4.26
CA ASP A 71 22.78 -0.79 5.47
C ASP A 71 22.20 -2.21 5.53
N GLU A 72 21.55 -2.66 4.45
CA GLU A 72 20.93 -3.98 4.31
C GLU A 72 19.69 -4.21 5.19
N HIS A 73 19.10 -3.17 5.78
CA HIS A 73 17.80 -3.21 6.45
C HIS A 73 16.68 -2.72 5.52
N TYR A 74 15.44 -3.13 5.82
CA TYR A 74 14.28 -2.51 5.17
C TYR A 74 14.18 -1.04 5.58
N LEU A 75 13.65 -0.20 4.71
CA LEU A 75 13.42 1.21 5.02
C LEU A 75 12.30 1.35 6.07
N ASP A 76 12.37 2.39 6.90
CA ASP A 76 11.31 2.71 7.86
C ASP A 76 10.03 3.23 7.16
N ASP A 77 8.90 3.17 7.86
CA ASP A 77 7.60 3.75 7.45
C ASP A 77 7.11 3.31 6.04
N GLN A 78 7.34 2.04 5.69
CA GLN A 78 6.92 1.48 4.39
C GLN A 78 5.51 0.89 4.44
N ASP A 79 4.70 1.24 3.45
CA ASP A 79 3.39 0.62 3.20
C ASP A 79 3.38 0.05 1.76
N CYS A 80 3.80 -1.22 1.63
CA CYS A 80 3.99 -1.89 0.35
C CYS A 80 2.87 -2.90 0.07
N GLU A 81 2.23 -2.82 -1.10
CA GLU A 81 1.24 -3.81 -1.55
C GLU A 81 1.69 -4.50 -2.86
N TRP A 82 1.87 -5.81 -2.83
CA TRP A 82 2.08 -6.63 -4.03
C TRP A 82 0.83 -7.46 -4.34
N ARG A 83 0.40 -7.42 -5.60
CA ARG A 83 -0.73 -8.21 -6.09
C ARG A 83 -0.28 -9.18 -7.17
N ILE A 84 -0.31 -10.47 -6.88
CA ILE A 84 0.00 -11.51 -7.86
C ILE A 84 -1.26 -11.83 -8.67
N GLN A 85 -1.19 -11.68 -9.99
CA GLN A 85 -2.30 -11.90 -10.90
C GLN A 85 -1.91 -12.90 -11.99
N LEU A 86 -2.35 -14.15 -11.82
CA LEU A 86 -2.15 -15.25 -12.77
C LEU A 86 -3.40 -15.51 -13.61
N PRO A 87 -3.27 -16.20 -14.75
CA PRO A 87 -4.40 -16.70 -15.53
C PRO A 87 -5.38 -17.55 -14.70
N LEU A 88 -6.65 -17.57 -15.12
CA LEU A 88 -7.67 -18.39 -14.46
C LEU A 88 -7.28 -19.87 -14.49
N GLY A 89 -7.34 -20.52 -13.33
CA GLY A 89 -7.04 -21.94 -13.15
C GLY A 89 -5.66 -22.22 -12.57
N ASP A 90 -4.74 -21.25 -12.64
CA ASP A 90 -3.44 -21.35 -11.96
C ASP A 90 -3.60 -21.09 -10.46
N LYS A 91 -2.68 -21.66 -9.68
CA LYS A 91 -2.60 -21.47 -8.23
C LYS A 91 -1.26 -20.85 -7.87
N ILE A 92 -1.28 -19.97 -6.89
CA ILE A 92 -0.08 -19.33 -6.35
C ILE A 92 0.44 -20.22 -5.21
N MET A 93 1.74 -20.46 -5.21
CA MET A 93 2.48 -21.06 -4.10
C MET A 93 3.45 -20.01 -3.58
N ILE A 94 3.48 -19.78 -2.28
CA ILE A 94 4.38 -18.83 -1.61
C ILE A 94 5.31 -19.61 -0.69
N THR A 95 6.61 -19.32 -0.82
CA THR A 95 7.66 -19.89 0.03
C THR A 95 8.52 -18.79 0.63
N PHE A 96 8.86 -18.91 1.91
CA PHE A 96 9.66 -17.90 2.61
C PHE A 96 11.13 -18.30 2.68
N ASN A 97 11.99 -17.55 1.99
CA ASN A 97 13.45 -17.79 1.99
C ASN A 97 14.18 -17.04 3.11
N LYS A 98 13.71 -15.84 3.47
CA LYS A 98 14.20 -15.00 4.56
C LYS A 98 13.01 -14.24 5.16
N PHE A 99 12.96 -14.12 6.48
CA PHE A 99 11.95 -13.32 7.16
C PHE A 99 12.56 -12.72 8.44
N GLU A 100 12.58 -11.40 8.51
CA GLU A 100 13.17 -10.65 9.61
C GLU A 100 12.52 -9.26 9.65
N LEU A 101 11.55 -9.10 10.54
CA LEU A 101 10.85 -7.85 10.85
C LEU A 101 11.02 -7.55 12.35
N GLU A 102 10.67 -6.33 12.75
CA GLU A 102 10.58 -5.98 14.17
C GLU A 102 9.60 -6.92 14.92
N ASP A 103 9.96 -7.28 16.16
CA ASP A 103 9.20 -8.21 17.02
C ASP A 103 8.64 -7.47 18.25
N ILE A 104 7.93 -6.37 18.01
CA ILE A 104 7.20 -5.63 19.05
C ILE A 104 5.74 -6.04 19.00
N THR A 105 5.15 -6.48 20.12
CA THR A 105 3.72 -6.84 20.22
C THR A 105 2.84 -5.57 20.21
N PRO A 106 1.81 -5.45 19.35
CA PRO A 106 1.13 -6.51 18.59
C PRO A 106 1.51 -6.64 17.10
N CYS A 107 2.80 -6.59 16.77
CA CYS A 107 3.42 -6.47 15.44
C CYS A 107 3.25 -5.07 14.84
N ASP A 108 4.14 -4.14 15.22
CA ASP A 108 4.19 -2.81 14.61
C ASP A 108 4.59 -2.92 13.13
N ASP A 109 5.64 -3.70 12.84
CA ASP A 109 5.98 -4.15 11.50
C ASP A 109 5.41 -5.54 11.23
N PHE A 110 4.77 -5.73 10.08
CA PHE A 110 4.22 -7.03 9.72
C PHE A 110 4.19 -7.29 8.21
N LEU A 111 4.19 -8.57 7.86
CA LEU A 111 3.75 -9.04 6.56
C LEU A 111 2.38 -9.71 6.71
N GLU A 112 1.42 -9.26 5.91
CA GLU A 112 0.10 -9.86 5.81
C GLU A 112 -0.09 -10.48 4.43
N VAL A 113 -0.66 -11.69 4.39
CA VAL A 113 -1.06 -12.34 3.12
C VAL A 113 -2.55 -12.61 3.12
N ARG A 114 -3.21 -12.28 2.01
CA ARG A 114 -4.64 -12.48 1.78
C ARG A 114 -4.90 -13.33 0.54
N ASP A 115 -5.90 -14.21 0.62
CA ASP A 115 -6.34 -15.07 -0.47
C ASP A 115 -7.36 -14.33 -1.36
N GLY A 116 -6.85 -13.55 -2.29
CA GLY A 116 -7.64 -12.84 -3.28
C GLY A 116 -6.98 -11.57 -3.80
N GLY A 117 -7.74 -10.77 -4.56
CA GLY A 117 -7.20 -9.60 -5.28
C GLY A 117 -7.42 -8.25 -4.61
N SER A 118 -7.76 -8.20 -3.32
CA SER A 118 -8.05 -6.94 -2.61
C SER A 118 -7.67 -7.00 -1.13
N GLY A 119 -7.49 -5.84 -0.49
CA GLY A 119 -7.30 -5.74 0.97
C GLY A 119 -8.47 -6.26 1.81
N THR A 120 -9.63 -6.51 1.21
CA THR A 120 -10.80 -7.12 1.89
C THR A 120 -10.87 -8.64 1.74
N SER A 121 -9.94 -9.24 1.01
CA SER A 121 -9.90 -10.68 0.80
C SER A 121 -9.58 -11.43 2.11
N PRO A 122 -10.02 -12.69 2.26
CA PRO A 122 -9.75 -13.51 3.44
C PRO A 122 -8.26 -13.49 3.82
N MET A 123 -7.96 -13.18 5.08
CA MET A 123 -6.59 -13.18 5.59
C MET A 123 -6.11 -14.62 5.77
N VAL A 124 -4.97 -14.94 5.16
CA VAL A 124 -4.27 -16.23 5.35
C VAL A 124 -3.46 -16.17 6.64
N GLY A 125 -2.75 -15.07 6.86
CA GLY A 125 -2.01 -14.82 8.09
C GLY A 125 -1.33 -13.46 8.11
N GLN A 126 -0.87 -13.11 9.30
CA GLN A 126 -0.05 -11.93 9.59
C GLN A 126 1.11 -12.39 10.46
N TRP A 127 2.32 -11.96 10.12
CA TRP A 127 3.54 -12.39 10.78
C TRP A 127 4.47 -11.19 11.03
N CYS A 128 5.23 -11.26 12.12
CA CYS A 128 6.33 -10.35 12.46
C CYS A 128 7.46 -11.11 13.18
N GLY A 129 8.53 -10.41 13.52
CA GLY A 129 9.75 -11.02 14.08
C GLY A 129 10.57 -11.79 13.06
N SER A 130 11.30 -12.81 13.51
CA SER A 130 12.31 -13.54 12.71
C SER A 130 11.98 -15.02 12.44
N ASN A 131 10.82 -15.48 12.88
CA ASN A 131 10.36 -16.84 12.57
C ASN A 131 9.80 -16.88 11.16
N LEU A 132 10.31 -17.80 10.34
CA LEU A 132 9.78 -18.01 8.98
C LEU A 132 8.28 -18.37 9.04
N PRO A 133 7.42 -17.66 8.28
CA PRO A 133 6.05 -18.09 8.06
C PRO A 133 5.98 -19.46 7.34
N PRO A 134 4.87 -20.19 7.46
CA PRO A 134 4.69 -21.43 6.72
C PRO A 134 4.53 -21.17 5.22
N ASP A 135 4.98 -22.11 4.39
CA ASP A 135 4.68 -22.14 2.97
C ASP A 135 3.20 -22.50 2.72
N PHE A 136 2.60 -21.98 1.65
CA PHE A 136 1.22 -22.30 1.25
C PHE A 136 0.99 -22.23 -0.26
#